data_AF-A0A7S1JWH6-F1
#
_entry.id   AF-A0A7S1JWH6-F1
#
_cell.length_a   1.000
_cell.length_b   1.000
_cell.length_c   1.000
_cell.angle_alpha   90.00
_cell.angle_beta   90.00
_cell.angle_gamma   90.00
#
_symmetry.space_group_name_H-M   'P 1'
#
loop_
_entity.id
_entity.type
_entity.pdbx_description
1 polymer ?
#
loop_
_entity_poly.entity_id
_entity_poly.type
_entity_poly.pdbx_seq_one_letter_code
_entity_poly.pdbx_strand_id
1 'polypeptide(L)'
;LPVILVLQKPNGSRLLLSLVRALGLDHRPLFIDLLRNFKAGGEMDRLQQFRLRPCLGLLRALKYRLQYWDPTAFDNDMNKLRVFTRGLESHGIGVPGSAAHTVNFWLYPIICPPHVHPKRMERALEAYGVFASLGSTQLTLIHPPATGSYPRPTNADALMKQVLYLPVHRHVSEEQLRVMSRAVVHAFSALAQPQPRARL
;
A
#
# COMPACT_ATOMS: atom_id res chain seq x y z
N LEU A 1 -23.42 -3.02 7.29
CA LEU A 1 -24.06 -2.88 5.96
C LEU A 1 -24.30 -1.42 5.55
N PRO A 2 -25.02 -0.55 6.31
CA PRO A 2 -25.31 0.82 5.86
C PRO A 2 -24.07 1.74 5.81
N VAL A 3 -23.13 1.58 6.76
CA VAL A 3 -21.89 2.38 6.81
C VAL A 3 -20.98 2.12 5.61
N ILE A 4 -20.88 0.87 5.15
CA ILE A 4 -20.04 0.50 3.99
C ILE A 4 -20.59 1.13 2.70
N LEU A 5 -21.91 1.18 2.53
CA LEU A 5 -22.56 1.84 1.39
C LEU A 5 -22.32 3.36 1.36
N VAL A 6 -22.23 4.00 2.53
CA VAL A 6 -21.91 5.43 2.66
C VAL A 6 -20.43 5.70 2.37
N LEU A 7 -19.54 4.82 2.85
CA LEU A 7 -18.09 4.88 2.58
C LEU A 7 -17.74 4.68 1.10
N GLN A 8 -18.54 3.91 0.36
CA GLN A 8 -18.36 3.68 -1.07
C GLN A 8 -18.67 4.91 -1.94
N LYS A 9 -19.36 5.93 -1.39
CA LYS A 9 -19.62 7.18 -2.11
C LYS A 9 -18.51 8.21 -1.82
N PRO A 10 -17.98 8.91 -2.84
CA PRO A 10 -16.93 9.93 -2.65
C PRO A 10 -17.30 11.02 -1.63
N ASN A 11 -18.59 11.38 -1.58
CA ASN A 11 -19.09 12.43 -0.69
C ASN A 11 -19.27 11.93 0.76
N GLY A 12 -19.59 10.64 0.95
CA GLY A 12 -19.76 10.05 2.28
C GLY A 12 -18.44 9.81 2.98
N SER A 13 -17.43 9.32 2.25
CA SER A 13 -16.07 9.17 2.77
C SER A 13 -15.42 10.51 3.13
N ARG A 14 -15.64 11.56 2.33
CA ARG A 14 -15.19 12.94 2.62
C ARG A 14 -15.82 13.50 3.89
N LEU A 15 -17.14 13.37 4.05
CA LEU A 15 -17.84 13.85 5.23
C LEU A 15 -17.33 13.16 6.51
N LEU A 16 -17.17 11.83 6.46
CA LEU A 16 -16.64 11.08 7.59
C LEU A 16 -15.20 11.48 7.92
N LEU A 17 -14.34 11.65 6.91
CA LEU A 17 -12.96 12.11 7.14
C LEU A 17 -12.92 13.51 7.78
N SER A 18 -13.77 14.43 7.33
CA SER A 18 -13.86 15.78 7.91
C SER A 18 -14.34 15.74 9.37
N LEU A 19 -15.34 14.91 9.68
CA LEU A 19 -15.84 14.75 11.05
C LEU A 19 -14.79 14.11 11.97
N VAL A 20 -14.12 13.05 11.52
CA VAL A 20 -13.09 12.35 12.30
C VAL A 20 -11.88 13.26 12.53
N ARG A 21 -11.50 14.09 11.55
CA ARG A 21 -10.47 15.14 11.72
C ARG A 21 -10.90 16.24 12.69
N ALA A 22 -12.15 16.70 12.61
CA ALA A 22 -12.68 17.72 13.52
C ALA A 22 -12.72 17.23 14.99
N LEU A 23 -12.92 15.94 15.19
CA LEU A 23 -12.91 15.29 16.50
C LEU A 23 -11.50 14.92 17.00
N GLY A 24 -10.44 15.21 16.22
CA GLY A 24 -9.06 14.88 16.58
C GLY A 24 -8.77 13.38 16.68
N LEU A 25 -9.64 12.53 16.10
CA LEU A 25 -9.50 11.08 16.15
C LEU A 25 -8.56 10.58 15.05
N ASP A 26 -7.78 9.55 15.36
CA ASP A 26 -6.98 8.85 14.35
C ASP A 26 -7.90 8.06 13.41
N HIS A 27 -8.03 8.58 12.19
CA HIS A 27 -8.90 8.00 11.15
C HIS A 27 -8.38 6.67 10.62
N ARG A 28 -7.07 6.39 10.71
CA ARG A 28 -6.47 5.17 10.14
C ARG A 28 -6.98 3.89 10.80
N PRO A 29 -6.88 3.69 12.13
CA PRO A 29 -7.35 2.47 12.78
C PRO A 29 -8.86 2.28 12.61
N LEU A 30 -9.64 3.37 12.70
CA LEU A 30 -11.10 3.33 12.52
C LEU A 30 -11.50 2.78 11.14
N PHE A 31 -10.90 3.31 10.07
CA PHE A 31 -11.19 2.85 8.71
C PHE A 31 -10.72 1.42 8.46
N ILE A 32 -9.53 1.04 8.99
CA ILE A 32 -9.00 -0.31 8.86
C ILE A 32 -9.93 -1.32 9.53
N ASP A 33 -10.41 -1.03 10.75
CA ASP A 33 -11.30 -1.93 11.49
C ASP A 33 -12.70 -2.00 10.88
N LEU A 34 -13.21 -0.90 10.30
CA LEU A 34 -14.48 -0.89 9.56
C LEU A 34 -14.44 -1.75 8.30
N LEU A 35 -13.29 -1.83 7.63
CA LEU A 35 -13.12 -2.58 6.38
C LEU A 35 -12.78 -4.06 6.61
N ARG A 36 -12.25 -4.42 7.79
CA ARG A 36 -11.93 -5.80 8.14
C ARG A 36 -13.19 -6.57 8.53
N ASN A 37 -13.62 -7.49 7.67
CA ASN A 37 -14.76 -8.38 7.93
C ASN A 37 -14.49 -9.45 9.01
N PHE A 38 -13.23 -9.67 9.40
CA PHE A 38 -12.83 -10.61 10.45
C PHE A 38 -12.50 -9.82 11.72
N LYS A 39 -13.53 -9.46 12.48
CA LYS A 39 -13.33 -8.88 13.81
C LYS A 39 -12.67 -9.92 14.71
N ALA A 40 -11.87 -9.46 15.67
CA ALA A 40 -11.18 -10.31 16.62
C ALA A 40 -12.17 -11.03 17.57
N GLY A 41 -12.77 -12.12 17.10
CA GLY A 41 -13.28 -13.21 17.94
C GLY A 41 -12.16 -14.24 18.18
N GLY A 42 -12.28 -15.03 19.24
CA GLY A 42 -11.32 -16.08 19.60
C GLY A 42 -11.06 -17.08 18.47
N GLU A 43 -9.98 -17.86 18.56
CA GLU A 43 -9.51 -18.74 17.47
C GLU A 43 -10.59 -19.69 16.93
N MET A 44 -11.48 -20.18 17.81
CA MET A 44 -12.57 -21.07 17.43
C MET A 44 -13.68 -20.39 16.60
N ASP A 45 -13.88 -19.09 16.79
CA ASP A 45 -14.83 -18.28 16.04
C ASP A 45 -14.31 -17.95 14.63
N ARG A 46 -12.99 -17.84 14.46
CA ARG A 46 -12.34 -17.61 13.15
C ARG A 46 -12.48 -18.79 12.20
N LEU A 47 -12.34 -20.03 12.71
CA LEU A 47 -12.55 -21.24 11.91
C LEU A 47 -13.99 -21.38 11.40
N GLN A 48 -14.96 -20.92 12.19
CA GLN A 48 -16.36 -20.86 11.74
C GLN A 48 -16.58 -19.77 10.69
N GLN A 49 -15.89 -18.63 10.80
CA GLN A 49 -15.91 -17.58 9.78
C GLN A 49 -15.33 -18.06 8.43
N PHE A 50 -14.37 -18.99 8.41
CA PHE A 50 -13.88 -19.62 7.17
C PHE A 50 -14.90 -20.57 6.51
N ARG A 51 -15.90 -21.05 7.26
CA ARG A 51 -16.99 -21.90 6.72
C ARG A 51 -18.11 -21.08 6.10
N LEU A 52 -18.04 -19.74 6.14
CA LEU A 52 -19.01 -18.88 5.50
C LEU A 52 -19.02 -19.11 3.99
N ARG A 53 -20.14 -19.59 3.47
CA ARG A 53 -20.34 -19.71 2.03
C ARG A 53 -20.59 -18.33 1.45
N PRO A 54 -19.90 -17.92 0.37
CA PRO A 54 -20.22 -16.68 -0.32
C PRO A 54 -21.67 -16.75 -0.79
N CYS A 55 -22.44 -15.69 -0.54
CA CYS A 55 -23.80 -15.63 -1.04
C CYS A 55 -23.83 -15.63 -2.58
N LEU A 56 -24.97 -15.98 -3.16
CA LEU A 56 -25.14 -16.04 -4.62
C LEU A 56 -24.75 -14.73 -5.31
N GLY A 57 -24.96 -13.58 -4.67
CA GLY A 57 -24.54 -12.27 -5.19
C GLY A 57 -23.02 -12.15 -5.35
N LEU A 58 -22.24 -12.59 -4.35
CA LEU A 58 -20.77 -12.60 -4.42
C LEU A 58 -20.27 -13.58 -5.49
N LEU A 59 -20.91 -14.74 -5.63
CA LEU A 59 -20.59 -15.71 -6.68
C LEU A 59 -20.90 -15.15 -8.07
N ARG A 60 -22.02 -14.44 -8.25
CA ARG A 60 -22.35 -13.74 -9.50
C ARG A 60 -21.35 -12.63 -9.81
N ALA A 61 -20.94 -11.84 -8.82
CA ALA A 61 -19.93 -10.80 -9.00
C ALA A 61 -18.56 -11.38 -9.38
N LEU A 62 -18.16 -12.50 -8.75
CA LEU A 62 -16.94 -13.23 -9.12
C LEU A 62 -17.03 -13.77 -10.55
N LYS A 63 -18.13 -14.45 -10.90
CA LYS A 63 -18.38 -14.95 -12.26
C LYS A 63 -18.29 -13.81 -13.28
N TYR A 64 -18.93 -12.67 -13.02
CA TYR A 64 -18.85 -11.50 -13.87
C TYR A 64 -17.40 -11.02 -14.06
N ARG A 65 -16.64 -10.86 -12.98
CA ARG A 65 -15.23 -10.42 -13.06
C ARG A 65 -14.34 -11.39 -13.85
N LEU A 66 -14.60 -12.69 -13.76
CA LEU A 66 -13.86 -13.71 -14.51
C LEU A 66 -14.27 -13.75 -15.98
N GLN A 67 -15.56 -13.56 -16.29
CA GLN A 67 -16.07 -13.59 -17.66
C GLN A 67 -15.71 -12.34 -18.47
N TYR A 68 -15.70 -11.17 -17.84
CA TYR A 68 -15.43 -9.89 -18.50
C TYR A 68 -14.03 -9.37 -18.18
N TRP A 69 -13.08 -10.27 -17.96
CA TRP A 69 -11.68 -9.90 -17.83
C TRP A 69 -11.14 -9.47 -19.19
N ASP A 70 -10.70 -8.22 -19.28
CA ASP A 70 -10.04 -7.67 -20.46
C ASP A 70 -8.51 -7.64 -20.25
N PRO A 71 -7.75 -8.55 -20.88
CA PRO A 71 -6.30 -8.56 -20.78
C PRO A 71 -5.66 -7.31 -21.40
N THR A 72 -6.26 -6.74 -22.45
CA THR A 72 -5.72 -5.55 -23.14
C THR A 72 -5.81 -4.33 -22.24
N ALA A 73 -6.97 -4.12 -21.60
CA ALA A 73 -7.14 -3.06 -20.62
C ALA A 73 -6.19 -3.22 -19.43
N PHE A 74 -6.00 -4.46 -18.96
CA PHE A 74 -5.04 -4.76 -17.90
C PHE A 74 -3.60 -4.40 -18.31
N ASP A 75 -3.17 -4.79 -19.51
CA ASP A 75 -1.83 -4.50 -20.02
C ASP A 75 -1.60 -3.00 -20.19
N ASN A 76 -2.61 -2.26 -20.65
CA ASN A 76 -2.56 -0.79 -20.73
C ASN A 76 -2.39 -0.16 -19.33
N ASP A 77 -3.16 -0.61 -18.35
CA ASP A 77 -3.01 -0.18 -16.96
C ASP A 77 -1.61 -0.49 -16.42
N MET A 78 -1.06 -1.66 -16.72
CA MET A 78 0.29 -2.05 -16.29
C MET A 78 1.38 -1.23 -16.99
N ASN A 79 1.22 -0.93 -18.28
CA ASN A 79 2.15 -0.08 -19.02
C ASN A 79 2.24 1.33 -18.43
N LYS A 80 1.10 1.92 -18.07
CA LYS A 80 1.03 3.19 -17.35
C LYS A 80 1.80 3.12 -16.02
N LEU A 81 1.63 2.06 -15.23
CA LEU A 81 2.37 1.90 -13.98
C LEU A 81 3.87 1.65 -14.19
N ARG A 82 4.27 1.00 -15.29
CA ARG A 82 5.68 0.85 -15.69
C ARG A 82 6.31 2.18 -16.08
N VAL A 83 5.58 3.08 -16.75
CA VAL A 83 6.04 4.44 -17.04
C VAL A 83 6.24 5.22 -15.75
N PHE A 84 5.27 5.16 -14.83
CA PHE A 84 5.39 5.77 -13.51
C PHE A 84 6.62 5.25 -12.74
N THR A 85 6.84 3.93 -12.76
CA THR A 85 7.99 3.26 -12.14
C THR A 85 9.32 3.78 -12.69
N ARG A 86 9.48 3.80 -14.01
CA ARG A 86 10.69 4.34 -14.66
C ARG A 86 10.93 5.80 -14.29
N GLY A 87 9.86 6.59 -14.16
CA GLY A 87 9.94 7.98 -13.70
C GLY A 87 10.50 8.11 -12.28
N LEU A 88 10.10 7.24 -11.35
CA LEU A 88 10.65 7.21 -9.99
C LEU A 88 12.12 6.74 -9.98
N GLU A 89 12.43 5.66 -10.71
CA GLU A 89 13.77 5.09 -10.78
C GLU A 89 14.79 6.07 -11.37
N SER A 90 14.39 6.90 -12.33
CA SER A 90 15.24 7.96 -12.89
C SER A 90 15.68 9.02 -11.85
N HIS A 91 15.01 9.09 -10.69
CA HIS A 91 15.36 9.94 -9.55
C HIS A 91 16.04 9.17 -8.41
N GLY A 92 16.53 7.94 -8.68
CA GLY A 92 17.22 7.10 -7.71
C GLY A 92 16.29 6.43 -6.68
N ILE A 93 14.98 6.45 -6.91
CA ILE A 93 14.00 5.82 -6.03
C ILE A 93 13.86 4.35 -6.42
N GLY A 94 14.29 3.45 -5.53
CA GLY A 94 14.19 2.01 -5.76
C GLY A 94 12.74 1.52 -5.70
N VAL A 95 12.32 0.74 -6.71
CA VAL A 95 11.01 0.07 -6.77
C VAL A 95 11.23 -1.45 -6.80
N PRO A 96 11.12 -2.14 -5.65
CA PRO A 96 11.33 -3.58 -5.58
C PRO A 96 10.47 -4.37 -6.56
N GLY A 97 11.08 -5.29 -7.30
CA GLY A 97 10.38 -6.15 -8.25
C GLY A 97 10.07 -5.49 -9.60
N SER A 98 10.51 -4.26 -9.87
CA SER A 98 10.30 -3.58 -11.16
C SER A 98 10.86 -4.35 -12.36
N ALA A 99 11.93 -5.12 -12.16
CA ALA A 99 12.56 -5.97 -13.17
C ALA A 99 11.97 -7.40 -13.25
N ALA A 100 10.95 -7.74 -12.45
CA ALA A 100 10.35 -9.07 -12.53
C ALA A 100 9.57 -9.25 -13.83
N HIS A 101 9.55 -10.47 -14.37
CA HIS A 101 8.83 -10.80 -15.60
C HIS A 101 7.33 -10.45 -15.51
N THR A 102 6.73 -10.74 -14.35
CA THR A 102 5.32 -10.48 -14.08
C THR A 102 5.19 -9.53 -12.91
N VAL A 103 4.64 -8.35 -13.16
CA VAL A 103 4.38 -7.32 -12.14
C VAL A 103 2.95 -6.84 -12.32
N ASN A 104 2.14 -6.99 -11.26
CA ASN A 104 0.74 -6.58 -11.24
C ASN A 104 0.48 -5.38 -10.28
N PHE A 105 1.53 -4.92 -9.59
CA PHE A 105 1.50 -3.82 -8.62
C PHE A 105 0.32 -3.90 -7.63
N TRP A 106 0.00 -5.11 -7.15
CA TRP A 106 -1.04 -5.28 -6.12
C TRP A 106 -0.72 -4.49 -4.85
N LEU A 107 0.56 -4.45 -4.50
CA LEU A 107 1.17 -3.46 -3.63
C LEU A 107 2.22 -2.71 -4.45
N TYR A 108 2.33 -1.39 -4.27
CA TYR A 108 3.32 -0.59 -4.98
C TYR A 108 4.47 -0.18 -4.03
N PRO A 109 5.59 -0.91 -4.02
CA PRO A 109 6.68 -0.66 -3.06
C PRO A 109 7.63 0.43 -3.55
N ILE A 110 8.12 1.25 -2.61
CA ILE A 110 9.29 2.11 -2.81
C ILE A 110 10.28 1.91 -1.65
N ILE A 111 11.57 2.12 -1.92
CA ILE A 111 12.64 2.05 -0.92
C ILE A 111 12.91 3.44 -0.35
N CYS A 112 13.00 3.53 0.98
CA CYS A 112 13.51 4.71 1.66
C CYS A 112 14.98 4.99 1.35
N PRO A 113 15.42 6.26 1.38
CA PRO A 113 16.84 6.57 1.39
C PRO A 113 17.56 5.83 2.53
N PRO A 114 18.80 5.30 2.34
CA PRO A 114 19.50 4.43 3.30
C PRO A 114 19.68 4.98 4.73
N HIS A 115 19.58 6.30 4.90
CA HIS A 115 19.77 7.00 6.18
C HIS A 115 18.47 7.59 6.74
N VAL A 116 17.33 7.31 6.12
CA VAL A 116 16.03 7.86 6.49
C VAL A 116 15.18 6.75 7.07
N HIS A 117 14.75 6.93 8.31
CA HIS A 117 13.80 6.01 8.92
C HIS A 117 12.45 6.05 8.15
N PRO A 118 11.81 4.91 7.83
CA PRO A 118 10.57 4.87 7.03
C PRO A 118 9.44 5.76 7.53
N LYS A 119 9.20 5.82 8.85
CA LYS A 119 8.24 6.75 9.46
C LYS A 119 8.47 8.23 9.10
N ARG A 120 9.74 8.64 8.91
CA ARG A 120 10.06 10.02 8.51
C ARG A 120 9.68 10.26 7.05
N MET A 121 9.94 9.28 6.18
CA MET A 121 9.51 9.33 4.78
C MET A 121 7.99 9.34 4.65
N GLU A 122 7.29 8.48 5.41
CA GLU A 122 5.83 8.45 5.45
C GLU A 122 5.24 9.82 5.79
N ARG A 123 5.72 10.47 6.86
CA ARG A 123 5.27 11.81 7.25
C ARG A 123 5.56 12.87 6.19
N ALA A 124 6.72 12.78 5.53
CA ALA A 124 7.06 13.71 4.44
C ALA A 124 6.13 13.53 3.24
N LEU A 125 5.81 12.28 2.86
CA LEU A 125 4.83 11.97 1.81
C LEU A 125 3.43 12.48 2.18
N GLU A 126 3.02 12.28 3.43
CA GLU A 126 1.72 12.74 3.94
C GLU A 126 1.59 14.27 3.90
N ALA A 127 2.67 15.02 4.14
CA ALA A 127 2.69 16.47 3.97
C ALA A 127 2.43 16.93 2.52
N TYR A 128 2.70 16.07 1.54
CA TYR A 128 2.34 16.27 0.13
C TYR A 128 1.03 15.57 -0.28
N GLY A 129 0.25 15.07 0.68
CA GLY A 129 -1.03 14.41 0.45
C GLY A 129 -0.93 12.95 -0.05
N VAL A 130 0.25 12.34 0.04
CA VAL A 130 0.48 10.93 -0.33
C VAL A 130 0.51 10.06 0.92
N PHE A 131 -0.58 9.33 1.16
CA PHE A 131 -0.73 8.44 2.31
C PHE A 131 -0.12 7.07 2.02
N ALA A 132 1.20 6.96 2.20
CA ALA A 132 1.90 5.68 2.11
C ALA A 132 1.69 4.83 3.38
N SER A 133 1.76 3.51 3.23
CA SER A 133 1.68 2.56 4.36
C SER A 133 3.07 2.00 4.70
N LEU A 134 3.34 1.89 6.00
CA LEU A 134 4.53 1.21 6.53
C LEU A 134 4.29 -0.28 6.65
N GLY A 135 5.14 -1.07 5.99
CA GLY A 135 5.02 -2.52 6.03
C GLY A 135 3.68 -3.02 5.46
N SER A 136 3.50 -4.32 5.52
CA SER A 136 2.27 -4.98 5.13
C SER A 136 1.85 -5.86 6.29
N THR A 137 0.63 -5.73 6.79
CA THR A 137 0.10 -6.67 7.79
C THR A 137 -0.08 -8.08 7.21
N GLN A 138 0.18 -8.25 5.91
CA GLN A 138 -0.01 -9.48 5.15
C GLN A 138 1.33 -10.12 4.74
N LEU A 139 2.46 -9.44 4.94
CA LEU A 139 3.80 -9.94 4.65
C LEU A 139 4.62 -9.92 5.93
N THR A 140 5.12 -11.09 6.32
CA THR A 140 5.98 -11.23 7.49
C THR A 140 7.27 -11.93 7.11
N LEU A 141 8.36 -11.57 7.79
CA LEU A 141 9.63 -12.27 7.67
C LEU A 141 9.47 -13.65 8.31
N ILE A 142 9.73 -14.70 7.54
CA ILE A 142 9.78 -16.06 8.08
C ILE A 142 11.21 -16.32 8.55
N HIS A 143 11.37 -16.49 9.87
CA HIS A 143 12.64 -16.88 10.44
C HIS A 143 12.86 -18.39 10.21
N PRO A 144 14.10 -18.81 9.88
CA PRO A 144 14.41 -20.22 9.80
C PRO A 144 14.18 -20.89 11.17
N PRO A 145 13.88 -22.20 11.20
CA PRO A 145 13.77 -22.95 12.44
C PRO A 145 15.03 -22.79 13.30
N ALA A 146 14.87 -22.87 14.62
CA ALA A 146 16.00 -22.76 15.55
C ALA A 146 17.06 -23.86 15.35
N THR A 147 16.66 -24.98 14.75
CA THR A 147 17.52 -26.13 14.43
C THR A 147 17.73 -26.24 12.91
N GLY A 148 18.97 -26.56 12.51
CA GLY A 148 19.37 -26.74 11.11
C GLY A 148 20.29 -25.63 10.58
N SER A 149 20.74 -25.78 9.34
CA SER A 149 21.74 -24.93 8.68
C SER A 149 21.13 -24.02 7.61
N TYR A 150 19.93 -23.48 7.87
CA TYR A 150 19.26 -22.57 6.94
C TYR A 150 19.83 -21.15 7.08
N PRO A 151 20.21 -20.49 5.97
CA PRO A 151 20.70 -19.13 6.01
C PRO A 151 19.61 -18.17 6.50
N ARG A 152 19.99 -17.14 7.26
CA ARG A 152 19.07 -16.07 7.64
C ARG A 152 18.66 -15.27 6.41
N PRO A 153 17.37 -14.86 6.28
CA PRO A 153 16.88 -14.09 5.15
C PRO A 153 17.26 -12.59 5.28
N THR A 154 18.56 -12.29 5.28
CA THR A 154 19.10 -10.93 5.50
C THR A 154 18.59 -9.91 4.49
N ASN A 155 18.50 -10.30 3.21
CA ASN A 155 18.00 -9.42 2.16
C ASN A 155 16.53 -9.05 2.38
N ALA A 156 15.70 -10.02 2.78
CA ALA A 156 14.29 -9.78 3.03
C ALA A 156 14.10 -8.92 4.29
N ASP A 157 14.86 -9.18 5.36
CA ASP A 157 14.84 -8.38 6.58
C ASP A 157 15.22 -6.92 6.30
N ALA A 158 16.32 -6.69 5.57
CA ALA A 158 16.78 -5.36 5.19
C ALA A 158 15.75 -4.62 4.32
N LEU A 159 15.16 -5.32 3.34
CA LEU A 159 14.12 -4.78 2.47
C LEU A 159 12.87 -4.38 3.26
N MET A 160 12.34 -5.28 4.09
CA MET A 160 11.11 -5.06 4.85
C MET A 160 11.24 -3.91 5.85
N LYS A 161 12.45 -3.65 6.36
CA LYS A 161 12.76 -2.51 7.24
C LYS A 161 12.80 -1.16 6.53
N GLN A 162 12.86 -1.12 5.21
CA GLN A 162 13.04 0.11 4.42
C GLN A 162 11.93 0.39 3.40
N VAL A 163 11.01 -0.56 3.20
CA VAL A 163 9.96 -0.44 2.19
C VAL A 163 8.75 0.36 2.70
N LEU A 164 8.22 1.25 1.83
CA LEU A 164 6.90 1.85 1.97
C LEU A 164 6.03 1.44 0.79
N TYR A 165 4.72 1.40 1.01
CA TYR A 165 3.75 1.11 -0.03
C TYR A 165 2.96 2.36 -0.40
N LEU A 166 3.09 2.80 -1.66
CA LEU A 166 2.33 3.93 -2.20
C LEU A 166 0.88 3.52 -2.48
N PRO A 167 -0.08 4.47 -2.41
CA PRO A 167 -1.48 4.24 -2.75
C PRO A 167 -1.68 4.20 -4.28
N VAL A 168 -0.92 3.35 -4.96
CA VAL A 168 -0.95 3.16 -6.42
C VAL A 168 -1.61 1.84 -6.74
N HIS A 169 -2.58 1.88 -7.65
CA HIS A 169 -3.25 0.70 -8.19
C HIS A 169 -3.62 0.95 -9.67
N ARG A 170 -4.00 -0.11 -10.38
CA ARG A 170 -4.31 -0.05 -11.83
C ARG A 170 -5.27 1.08 -12.23
N HIS A 171 -6.32 1.35 -11.45
CA HIS A 171 -7.30 2.39 -11.76
C HIS A 171 -6.91 3.83 -11.37
N VAL A 172 -5.69 4.10 -10.90
CA VAL A 172 -5.24 5.49 -10.67
C VAL A 172 -5.04 6.17 -12.03
N SER A 173 -5.52 7.41 -12.18
CA SER A 173 -5.39 8.14 -13.45
C SER A 173 -3.93 8.58 -13.70
N GLU A 174 -3.57 8.81 -14.96
CA GLU A 174 -2.23 9.32 -15.31
C GLU A 174 -1.94 10.67 -14.66
N GLU A 175 -2.95 11.54 -14.57
CA GLU A 175 -2.83 12.83 -13.89
C GLU A 175 -2.49 12.64 -12.40
N GLN A 176 -3.20 11.75 -11.71
CA GLN A 176 -2.94 11.43 -10.31
C GLN A 176 -1.55 10.83 -10.13
N LEU A 177 -1.12 9.93 -11.02
CA LEU A 177 0.25 9.38 -11.02
C LEU A 177 1.30 10.47 -11.23
N ARG A 178 1.05 11.43 -12.12
CA ARG A 178 1.95 12.55 -12.39
C ARG A 178 2.09 13.47 -11.18
N VAL A 179 0.98 13.79 -10.50
CA VAL A 179 0.98 14.57 -9.25
C VAL A 179 1.72 13.81 -8.15
N MET A 180 1.41 12.53 -7.98
CA MET A 180 2.03 11.67 -6.98
C MET A 180 3.53 11.49 -7.22
N SER A 181 3.95 11.33 -8.48
CA SER A 181 5.36 11.23 -8.87
C SER A 181 6.14 12.46 -8.40
N ARG A 182 5.63 13.67 -8.66
CA ARG A 182 6.27 14.91 -8.16
C ARG A 182 6.35 14.92 -6.64
N ALA A 183 5.25 14.63 -5.95
CA ALA A 183 5.22 14.60 -4.49
C ALA A 183 6.25 13.62 -3.90
N VAL A 184 6.33 12.40 -4.46
CA VAL A 184 7.28 11.36 -4.05
C VAL A 184 8.72 11.80 -4.30
N VAL A 185 9.02 12.33 -5.49
CA VAL A 185 10.36 12.82 -5.86
C VAL A 185 10.79 13.99 -4.95
N HIS A 186 9.91 14.94 -4.68
CA HIS A 186 10.20 16.06 -3.77
C HIS A 186 10.48 15.58 -2.34
N ALA A 187 9.61 14.72 -1.79
CA ALA A 187 9.80 14.15 -0.46
C ALA A 187 11.11 13.35 -0.36
N PHE A 188 11.40 12.53 -1.37
CA PHE A 188 12.62 11.73 -1.43
C PHE A 188 13.87 12.63 -1.49
N SER A 189 13.89 13.59 -2.40
CA SER A 189 15.04 14.49 -2.59
C SER A 189 15.31 15.34 -1.35
N ALA A 190 14.27 15.86 -0.71
CA ALA A 190 14.40 16.65 0.53
C ALA A 190 14.99 15.86 1.70
N LEU A 191 14.75 14.55 1.75
CA LEU A 191 15.25 13.68 2.81
C LEU A 191 16.57 12.97 2.46
N ALA A 192 16.89 12.83 1.17
CA ALA A 192 18.13 12.23 0.70
C ALA A 192 19.34 13.17 0.84
N GLN A 193 19.13 14.48 0.91
CA GLN A 193 20.21 15.43 1.16
C GLN A 193 20.72 15.32 2.61
N PRO A 194 22.04 15.24 2.84
CA PRO A 194 22.59 15.26 4.19
C PRO A 194 22.25 16.60 4.85
N GLN A 195 21.62 16.57 6.03
CA GLN A 195 21.39 17.80 6.78
C GLN A 195 22.74 18.45 7.11
N PRO A 196 22.90 19.78 6.87
CA PRO A 196 24.08 20.47 7.34
C PRO A 196 24.15 20.29 8.85
N ARG A 197 25.26 19.73 9.36
CA ARG A 197 25.51 19.64 10.80
C ARG A 197 25.30 21.03 11.39
N ALA A 198 24.30 21.18 12.26
CA ALA A 198 24.17 22.38 13.07
C ALA A 198 25.53 22.58 13.77
N ARG A 199 26.20 23.69 13.47
CA ARG A 199 27.39 24.10 14.21
C ARG A 199 26.91 24.35 15.64
N LEU A 200 27.38 23.52 16.57
CA LEU A 200 27.30 23.77 18.01
C LEU A 200 28.10 25.03 18.35
#